data_AF-A0A6I6AGC1-F1
#
_entry.id   AF-A0A6I6AGC1-F1
#
_cell.length_a   1.000
_cell.length_b   1.000
_cell.length_c   1.000
_cell.angle_alpha   90.00
_cell.angle_beta   90.00
_cell.angle_gamma   90.00
#
_symmetry.space_group_name_H-M   'P 1'
#
loop_
_entity.id
_entity.type
_entity.pdbx_description
1 polymer ?
#
loop_
_entity_poly.entity_id
_entity_poly.type
_entity_poly.pdbx_seq_one_letter_code
_entity_poly.pdbx_strand_id
1 'polypeptide(L)'
;MTKKIEKSKLKTFLAERAEKKQAESETPRSRHNEVRDTIESIIIALVFAFVFRAYSAEAFVIPTGSMAPTLYGRHKELTCPSCGVKYAVGASDELIEKTEYYRPDLKVTGALCPNCRYYADLREAMPFTGDRIIVNKFPFEFGDPDRWDVIVFKYPEASQTNYIKRLVGLPGEEIQISRGDVYARKSDQEPFQILRKDNLEKQLTVQQLVYDDDYPPREILQYGWPERWSPMQQVAAGETKFQGLSKSNWVIDQESRAYQYQGESLKQADAKLEWLRYQHVVPQTSEWALLQENPELFQQSILSSPPRPRLISDFTAYNSYTGGTTEGYYIYDAAFWVGDLTLSFDVEIENAEGELFVELMRGDRHYRVKFDVKTGKATLYYVEDYPNPEPVETELTTVETSLQGAGAHQIMFANVDQRLCLWIDGDLVELQGKTEYKPTATHDPREGDLAPAGIAGRGLNFNVSHLLLQRDIYYRADEYYQKLEIPGEHKHLWELLYDPAAWSREYEDHHQKVTFAQMSDEEFFVLGDNSARSADSRLWGNDRGAERRHAVPRTALVGKAFMIYWPHGIPFMNDGRGYSPDVGPLKRFFYHQTAPGSYPKDPYAKLSFPFYPNFSRMKRIR
;
A
#
# COMPACT_ATOMS: atom_id res chain seq x y z
N MET A 1 -26.79 -9.37 89.29
CA MET A 1 -25.32 -9.31 89.11
C MET A 1 -24.77 -10.27 88.06
N THR A 2 -25.55 -11.24 87.56
CA THR A 2 -25.11 -12.30 86.64
C THR A 2 -24.89 -11.86 85.17
N LYS A 3 -25.65 -10.87 84.64
CA LYS A 3 -25.47 -10.40 83.24
C LYS A 3 -24.21 -9.53 82.99
N LYS A 4 -23.60 -8.97 84.04
CA LYS A 4 -22.37 -8.13 83.90
C LYS A 4 -21.09 -8.99 83.83
N ILE A 5 -21.12 -10.19 84.42
CA ILE A 5 -19.98 -11.11 84.47
C ILE A 5 -19.81 -11.84 83.12
N GLU A 6 -20.90 -12.21 82.44
CA GLU A 6 -20.85 -12.83 81.11
C GLU A 6 -20.30 -11.91 80.02
N LYS A 7 -20.70 -10.62 80.00
CA LYS A 7 -20.19 -9.65 79.03
C LYS A 7 -18.69 -9.37 79.20
N SER A 8 -18.19 -9.42 80.42
CA SER A 8 -16.75 -9.28 80.71
C SER A 8 -15.97 -10.47 80.17
N LYS A 9 -16.42 -11.71 80.43
CA LYS A 9 -15.75 -12.92 79.94
C LYS A 9 -15.74 -13.01 78.42
N LEU A 10 -16.82 -12.61 77.75
CA LEU A 10 -16.90 -12.61 76.29
C LEU A 10 -15.96 -11.56 75.66
N LYS A 11 -15.82 -10.37 76.27
CA LYS A 11 -14.87 -9.35 75.81
C LYS A 11 -13.42 -9.81 75.95
N THR A 12 -13.07 -10.44 77.08
CA THR A 12 -11.72 -10.99 77.30
C THR A 12 -11.41 -12.11 76.31
N PHE A 13 -12.36 -13.01 76.08
CA PHE A 13 -12.20 -14.11 75.11
C PHE A 13 -12.03 -13.62 73.66
N LEU A 14 -12.77 -12.57 73.27
CA LEU A 14 -12.64 -11.97 71.94
C LEU A 14 -11.33 -11.17 71.78
N ALA A 15 -10.86 -10.51 72.84
CA ALA A 15 -9.57 -9.82 72.85
C ALA A 15 -8.39 -10.80 72.75
N GLU A 16 -8.39 -11.87 73.54
CA GLU A 16 -7.37 -12.93 73.46
C GLU A 16 -7.36 -13.59 72.08
N ARG A 17 -8.53 -13.78 71.46
CA ARG A 17 -8.63 -14.36 70.11
C ARG A 17 -8.17 -13.39 69.02
N ALA A 18 -8.32 -12.08 69.22
CA ALA A 18 -7.81 -11.06 68.32
C ALA A 18 -6.28 -10.93 68.42
N GLU A 19 -5.73 -10.93 69.64
CA GLU A 19 -4.28 -10.93 69.88
C GLU A 19 -3.62 -12.19 69.33
N LYS A 20 -4.26 -13.36 69.49
CA LYS A 20 -3.74 -14.62 68.93
C LYS A 20 -3.73 -14.63 67.40
N LYS A 21 -4.70 -13.95 66.76
CA LYS A 21 -4.79 -13.81 65.30
C LYS A 21 -3.78 -12.80 64.75
N GLN A 22 -3.46 -11.75 65.52
CA GLN A 22 -2.38 -10.80 65.20
C GLN A 22 -1.00 -11.46 65.37
N ALA A 23 -0.80 -12.24 66.43
CA ALA A 23 0.45 -12.98 66.67
C ALA A 23 0.71 -14.08 65.62
N GLU A 24 -0.34 -14.71 65.06
CA GLU A 24 -0.22 -15.67 63.95
C GLU A 24 0.06 -14.99 62.59
N SER A 25 -0.28 -13.71 62.41
CA SER A 25 0.06 -12.97 61.17
C SER A 25 1.45 -12.30 61.21
N GLU A 26 2.07 -12.23 62.40
CA GLU A 26 3.37 -11.59 62.62
C GLU A 26 4.55 -12.58 62.68
N THR A 27 4.37 -13.85 62.29
CA THR A 27 5.56 -14.66 61.94
C THR A 27 6.21 -14.06 60.70
N PRO A 28 7.46 -13.56 60.78
CA PRO A 28 8.13 -13.00 59.61
C PRO A 28 8.27 -14.12 58.59
N ARG A 29 7.62 -13.99 57.43
CA ARG A 29 7.90 -14.86 56.29
C ARG A 29 9.41 -14.78 56.09
N SER A 30 10.10 -15.89 56.30
CA SER A 30 11.55 -15.90 56.16
C SER A 30 11.85 -15.42 54.74
N ARG A 31 12.87 -14.58 54.58
CA ARG A 31 13.33 -14.05 53.28
C ARG A 31 13.55 -15.16 52.23
N HIS A 32 13.75 -16.41 52.70
CA HIS A 32 13.85 -17.61 51.88
C HIS A 32 12.52 -18.00 51.19
N ASN A 33 11.36 -17.80 51.84
CA ASN A 33 10.05 -18.09 51.25
C ASN A 33 9.64 -17.03 50.22
N GLU A 34 9.94 -15.76 50.44
CA GLU A 34 9.67 -14.70 49.43
C GLU A 34 10.53 -14.85 48.17
N VAL A 35 11.80 -15.20 48.34
CA VAL A 35 12.71 -15.47 47.21
C VAL A 35 12.24 -16.72 46.46
N ARG A 36 11.78 -17.75 47.17
CA ARG A 36 11.22 -18.96 46.55
C ARG A 36 9.94 -18.66 45.77
N ASP A 37 9.00 -17.92 46.32
CA ASP A 37 7.75 -17.56 45.64
C ASP A 37 8.01 -16.72 44.38
N THR A 38 9.03 -15.84 44.44
CA THR A 38 9.49 -15.05 43.29
C THR A 38 10.11 -15.95 42.22
N ILE A 39 10.97 -16.90 42.60
CA ILE A 39 11.58 -17.86 41.68
C ILE A 39 10.52 -18.78 41.06
N GLU A 40 9.58 -19.31 41.84
CA GLU A 40 8.45 -20.12 41.35
C GLU A 40 7.61 -19.33 40.35
N SER A 41 7.29 -18.06 40.64
CA SER A 41 6.56 -17.18 39.72
C SER A 41 7.33 -16.92 38.42
N ILE A 42 8.65 -16.72 38.48
CA ILE A 42 9.51 -16.55 37.29
C ILE A 42 9.56 -17.84 36.47
N ILE A 43 9.71 -19.00 37.11
CA ILE A 43 9.72 -20.30 36.42
C ILE A 43 8.38 -20.56 35.75
N ILE A 44 7.27 -20.32 36.45
CA ILE A 44 5.92 -20.45 35.89
C ILE A 44 5.77 -19.51 34.69
N ALA A 45 6.17 -18.24 34.81
CA ALA A 45 6.14 -17.29 33.71
C ALA A 45 7.00 -17.74 32.51
N LEU A 46 8.20 -18.28 32.75
CA LEU A 46 9.06 -18.84 31.70
C LEU A 46 8.42 -20.06 31.05
N VAL A 47 7.89 -21.01 31.81
CA VAL A 47 7.19 -22.20 31.30
C VAL A 47 5.98 -21.77 30.46
N PHE A 48 5.14 -20.86 30.97
CA PHE A 48 4.03 -20.31 30.19
C PHE A 48 4.52 -19.60 28.93
N ALA A 49 5.60 -18.82 28.99
CA ALA A 49 6.18 -18.18 27.81
C ALA A 49 6.69 -19.21 26.79
N PHE A 50 7.34 -20.30 27.24
CA PHE A 50 7.81 -21.37 26.37
C PHE A 50 6.65 -22.17 25.77
N VAL A 51 5.62 -22.50 26.54
CA VAL A 51 4.41 -23.18 26.05
C VAL A 51 3.66 -22.28 25.07
N PHE A 52 3.45 -21.01 25.42
CA PHE A 52 2.84 -20.01 24.54
C PHE A 52 3.63 -19.83 23.24
N ARG A 53 4.97 -19.80 23.32
CA ARG A 53 5.82 -19.73 22.13
C ARG A 53 5.81 -21.02 21.30
N ALA A 54 5.77 -22.18 21.95
CA ALA A 54 5.77 -23.47 21.26
C ALA A 54 4.46 -23.71 20.51
N TYR A 55 3.33 -23.34 21.12
CA TYR A 55 2.00 -23.73 20.64
C TYR A 55 1.15 -22.57 20.11
N SER A 56 1.33 -21.34 20.59
CA SER A 56 0.39 -20.24 20.30
C SER A 56 0.91 -19.24 19.28
N ALA A 57 2.11 -18.70 19.51
CA ALA A 57 2.61 -17.58 18.75
C ALA A 57 4.09 -17.72 18.42
N GLU A 58 4.43 -17.53 17.13
CA GLU A 58 5.81 -17.51 16.67
C GLU A 58 6.16 -16.14 16.06
N ALA A 59 7.35 -15.64 16.39
CA ALA A 59 7.85 -14.38 15.89
C ALA A 59 8.78 -14.62 14.69
N PHE A 60 8.51 -13.92 13.59
CA PHE A 60 9.33 -13.97 12.39
C PHE A 60 9.90 -12.60 12.06
N VAL A 61 11.07 -12.58 11.42
CA VAL A 61 11.62 -11.39 10.76
C VAL A 61 11.42 -11.58 9.26
N ILE A 62 10.88 -10.58 8.58
CA ILE A 62 10.65 -10.64 7.14
C ILE A 62 11.94 -10.29 6.40
N PRO A 63 12.55 -11.22 5.65
CA PRO A 63 13.83 -10.94 5.00
C PRO A 63 13.68 -10.21 3.66
N THR A 64 12.59 -10.48 2.92
CA THR A 64 12.41 -10.03 1.53
C THR A 64 11.23 -9.08 1.34
N GLY A 65 11.31 -8.24 0.32
CA GLY A 65 10.27 -7.28 -0.05
C GLY A 65 9.04 -7.82 -0.76
N SER A 66 8.84 -9.14 -0.79
CA SER A 66 7.81 -9.77 -1.63
C SER A 66 6.37 -9.48 -1.23
N MET A 67 6.18 -8.93 -0.02
CA MET A 67 4.90 -8.53 0.54
C MET A 67 4.77 -7.00 0.66
N ALA A 68 5.69 -6.21 0.09
CA ALA A 68 5.53 -4.76 0.07
C ALA A 68 4.29 -4.37 -0.78
N PRO A 69 3.46 -3.38 -0.38
CA PRO A 69 3.65 -2.48 0.77
C PRO A 69 3.17 -3.01 2.13
N THR A 70 2.51 -4.16 2.17
CA THR A 70 1.93 -4.77 3.38
C THR A 70 2.99 -5.08 4.44
N LEU A 71 4.07 -5.74 4.05
CA LEU A 71 5.22 -6.07 4.90
C LEU A 71 6.51 -5.77 4.16
N TYR A 72 7.41 -5.05 4.82
CA TYR A 72 8.73 -4.77 4.27
C TYR A 72 9.76 -5.79 4.75
N GLY A 73 10.54 -6.30 3.81
CA GLY A 73 11.76 -7.05 4.10
C GLY A 73 12.91 -6.12 4.45
N ARG A 74 14.16 -6.54 4.24
CA ARG A 74 15.30 -5.62 4.34
C ARG A 74 15.07 -4.42 3.40
N HIS A 75 15.07 -3.20 3.94
CA HIS A 75 14.70 -1.98 3.21
C HIS A 75 15.45 -0.74 3.72
N LYS A 76 15.50 0.32 2.93
CA LYS A 76 15.93 1.66 3.35
C LYS A 76 14.71 2.58 3.33
N GLU A 77 14.59 3.44 4.34
CA GLU A 77 13.59 4.52 4.33
C GLU A 77 14.30 5.84 4.06
N LEU A 78 13.65 6.72 3.31
CA LEU A 78 14.18 8.02 2.98
C LEU A 78 13.08 9.05 2.77
N THR A 79 13.46 10.31 2.93
CA THR A 79 12.68 11.48 2.53
C THR A 79 13.27 11.97 1.22
N CYS A 80 12.45 12.12 0.18
CA CYS A 80 12.91 12.61 -1.12
C CYS A 80 13.55 14.00 -0.94
N PRO A 81 14.80 14.22 -1.36
CA PRO A 81 15.46 15.51 -1.20
C PRO A 81 14.85 16.62 -2.07
N SER A 82 14.16 16.26 -3.15
CA SER A 82 13.52 17.24 -4.04
C SER A 82 12.10 17.62 -3.60
N CYS A 83 11.23 16.64 -3.34
CA CYS A 83 9.81 16.91 -3.05
C CYS A 83 9.40 16.69 -1.58
N GLY A 84 10.23 16.05 -0.76
CA GLY A 84 9.93 15.82 0.66
C GLY A 84 9.06 14.59 0.98
N VAL A 85 8.54 13.87 -0.01
CA VAL A 85 7.75 12.66 0.25
C VAL A 85 8.60 11.58 0.94
N LYS A 86 8.02 10.86 1.90
CA LYS A 86 8.66 9.72 2.57
C LYS A 86 8.31 8.42 1.86
N TYR A 87 9.31 7.57 1.64
CA TYR A 87 9.10 6.27 0.99
C TYR A 87 10.15 5.24 1.41
N ALA A 88 9.88 3.98 1.09
CA ALA A 88 10.76 2.85 1.38
C ALA A 88 11.20 2.15 0.10
N VAL A 89 12.45 1.69 0.07
CA VAL A 89 13.05 0.93 -1.03
C VAL A 89 13.60 -0.40 -0.55
N GLY A 90 13.48 -1.44 -1.36
CA GLY A 90 14.06 -2.74 -1.08
C GLY A 90 15.58 -2.69 -1.00
N ALA A 91 16.14 -3.44 -0.04
CA ALA A 91 17.58 -3.66 0.09
C ALA A 91 17.89 -5.14 0.35
N SER A 92 16.92 -6.03 0.08
CA SER A 92 17.07 -7.48 0.28
C SER A 92 18.15 -8.10 -0.61
N ASP A 93 18.40 -7.50 -1.78
CA ASP A 93 19.41 -7.97 -2.72
C ASP A 93 20.85 -7.61 -2.31
N GLU A 94 21.05 -6.81 -1.26
CA GLU A 94 22.39 -6.57 -0.70
C GLU A 94 22.99 -7.83 -0.03
N LEU A 95 22.17 -8.87 0.16
CA LEU A 95 22.54 -10.12 0.82
C LEU A 95 22.63 -11.27 -0.20
N ILE A 96 23.58 -12.19 0.01
CA ILE A 96 23.71 -13.39 -0.82
C ILE A 96 22.51 -14.31 -0.58
N GLU A 97 21.73 -14.63 -1.61
CA GLU A 97 20.75 -15.73 -1.66
C GLU A 97 20.02 -16.03 -0.33
N LYS A 98 19.39 -15.01 0.28
CA LYS A 98 18.62 -15.13 1.55
C LYS A 98 19.46 -15.53 2.78
N THR A 99 20.78 -15.41 2.72
CA THR A 99 21.69 -15.57 3.85
C THR A 99 21.90 -14.25 4.60
N GLU A 100 22.61 -14.28 5.72
CA GLU A 100 23.03 -13.07 6.46
C GLU A 100 24.35 -12.46 5.94
N TYR A 101 24.90 -12.97 4.82
CA TYR A 101 26.17 -12.52 4.27
C TYR A 101 25.97 -11.35 3.30
N TYR A 102 26.64 -10.24 3.59
CA TYR A 102 26.53 -9.01 2.84
C TYR A 102 27.51 -8.97 1.66
N ARG A 103 27.03 -8.52 0.51
CA ARG A 103 27.82 -8.29 -0.71
C ARG A 103 27.99 -6.79 -0.94
N PRO A 104 29.18 -6.22 -0.66
CA PRO A 104 29.43 -4.80 -0.88
C PRO A 104 29.19 -4.34 -2.32
N ASP A 105 29.41 -5.21 -3.29
CA ASP A 105 29.17 -4.99 -4.72
C ASP A 105 27.68 -4.97 -5.09
N LEU A 106 26.80 -5.55 -4.27
CA LEU A 106 25.34 -5.52 -4.43
C LEU A 106 24.68 -4.40 -3.61
N LYS A 107 25.45 -3.48 -3.03
CA LYS A 107 24.91 -2.40 -2.20
C LYS A 107 23.88 -1.59 -2.99
N VAL A 108 22.73 -1.32 -2.39
CA VAL A 108 21.75 -0.41 -2.99
C VAL A 108 22.27 1.01 -2.87
N THR A 109 22.46 1.68 -4.01
CA THR A 109 23.16 2.97 -4.12
C THR A 109 22.26 4.15 -4.45
N GLY A 110 21.05 3.92 -4.92
CA GLY A 110 20.05 4.98 -5.06
C GLY A 110 18.68 4.45 -5.44
N ALA A 111 17.70 5.35 -5.51
CA ALA A 111 16.31 5.01 -5.78
C ALA A 111 15.50 6.16 -6.38
N LEU A 112 14.41 5.83 -7.09
CA LEU A 112 13.47 6.82 -7.62
C LEU A 112 12.34 7.10 -6.63
N CYS A 113 12.04 8.39 -6.48
CA CYS A 113 10.89 8.86 -5.73
C CYS A 113 9.55 8.41 -6.36
N PRO A 114 8.57 7.89 -5.58
CA PRO A 114 7.25 7.54 -6.10
C PRO A 114 6.47 8.75 -6.59
N ASN A 115 6.69 9.93 -6.00
CA ASN A 115 5.97 11.15 -6.33
C ASN A 115 6.56 11.84 -7.57
N CYS A 116 7.85 12.22 -7.51
CA CYS A 116 8.49 13.08 -8.51
C CYS A 116 9.57 12.41 -9.38
N ARG A 117 9.86 11.12 -9.17
CA ARG A 117 10.96 10.37 -9.83
C ARG A 117 12.36 10.95 -9.68
N TYR A 118 12.56 11.91 -8.77
CA TYR A 118 13.90 12.35 -8.41
C TYR A 118 14.73 11.16 -7.93
N TYR A 119 15.96 11.05 -8.44
CA TYR A 119 16.91 10.01 -8.07
C TYR A 119 17.62 10.39 -6.76
N ALA A 120 17.31 9.68 -5.68
CA ALA A 120 17.95 9.86 -4.39
C ALA A 120 19.19 8.97 -4.26
N ASP A 121 20.31 9.55 -3.82
CA ASP A 121 21.52 8.81 -3.48
C ASP A 121 21.37 8.12 -2.11
N LEU A 122 21.64 6.82 -2.08
CA LEU A 122 21.51 5.93 -0.93
C LEU A 122 22.83 5.27 -0.53
N ARG A 123 23.97 5.72 -1.07
CA ARG A 123 25.29 5.15 -0.74
C ARG A 123 25.59 5.21 0.75
N GLU A 124 25.17 6.25 1.45
CA GLU A 124 25.36 6.38 2.90
C GLU A 124 24.16 5.93 3.73
N ALA A 125 23.06 5.52 3.07
CA ALA A 125 21.84 5.11 3.76
C ALA A 125 21.96 3.67 4.30
N MET A 126 21.67 3.52 5.59
CA MET A 126 21.67 2.22 6.26
C MET A 126 20.35 1.48 6.08
N PRO A 127 20.38 0.17 5.76
CA PRO A 127 19.18 -0.65 5.65
C PRO A 127 18.68 -1.11 7.01
N PHE A 128 17.37 -1.21 7.12
CA PHE A 128 16.64 -1.94 8.14
C PHE A 128 16.58 -3.43 7.81
N THR A 129 16.47 -4.28 8.82
CA THR A 129 16.48 -5.75 8.68
C THR A 129 15.16 -6.38 8.22
N GLY A 130 14.08 -5.60 8.11
CA GLY A 130 12.72 -6.03 7.79
C GLY A 130 11.76 -6.17 8.98
N ASP A 131 10.47 -6.01 8.69
CA ASP A 131 9.41 -5.98 9.70
C ASP A 131 9.41 -7.27 10.55
N ARG A 132 9.04 -7.15 11.82
CA ARG A 132 8.86 -8.32 12.68
C ARG A 132 7.39 -8.57 12.96
N ILE A 133 6.97 -9.80 12.71
CA ILE A 133 5.57 -10.21 12.81
C ILE A 133 5.37 -11.26 13.88
N ILE A 134 4.17 -11.30 14.45
CA ILE A 134 3.68 -12.41 15.26
C ILE A 134 2.68 -13.21 14.43
N VAL A 135 2.88 -14.51 14.41
CA VAL A 135 2.05 -15.49 13.72
C VAL A 135 1.30 -16.31 14.75
N ASN A 136 -0.03 -16.35 14.64
CA ASN A 136 -0.88 -17.22 15.44
C ASN A 136 -0.97 -18.59 14.75
N LYS A 137 -0.59 -19.66 15.46
CA LYS A 137 -0.59 -21.04 14.93
C LYS A 137 -1.91 -21.77 15.11
N PHE A 138 -2.72 -21.36 16.07
CA PHE A 138 -3.99 -22.02 16.37
C PHE A 138 -5.15 -21.86 15.38
N PRO A 139 -5.32 -20.77 14.61
CA PRO A 139 -6.57 -20.55 13.88
C PRO A 139 -6.84 -21.67 12.86
N PHE A 140 -5.78 -22.28 12.32
CA PHE A 140 -5.89 -23.32 11.31
C PHE A 140 -6.07 -24.74 11.87
N GLU A 141 -6.00 -24.91 13.20
CA GLU A 141 -6.38 -26.16 13.86
C GLU A 141 -7.90 -26.26 14.09
N PHE A 142 -8.61 -25.13 14.05
CA PHE A 142 -10.05 -25.04 14.36
C PHE A 142 -10.91 -24.46 13.23
N GLY A 143 -10.30 -24.04 12.12
CA GLY A 143 -10.99 -23.48 10.97
C GLY A 143 -10.06 -23.23 9.79
N ASP A 144 -10.63 -22.89 8.64
CA ASP A 144 -9.85 -22.57 7.45
C ASP A 144 -9.39 -21.11 7.49
N PRO A 145 -8.24 -20.79 6.86
CA PRO A 145 -7.86 -19.39 6.66
C PRO A 145 -8.88 -18.67 5.78
N ASP A 146 -9.14 -17.41 6.10
CA ASP A 146 -9.99 -16.56 5.28
C ASP A 146 -9.21 -16.05 4.06
N ARG A 147 -9.95 -15.76 2.98
CA ARG A 147 -9.36 -15.07 1.84
C ARG A 147 -8.74 -13.74 2.30
N TRP A 148 -7.61 -13.39 1.72
CA TRP A 148 -6.80 -12.22 2.02
C TRP A 148 -6.03 -12.25 3.33
N ASP A 149 -6.09 -13.35 4.08
CA ASP A 149 -5.21 -13.54 5.23
C ASP A 149 -3.75 -13.54 4.81
N VAL A 150 -2.91 -12.87 5.61
CA VAL A 150 -1.46 -12.98 5.45
C VAL A 150 -1.02 -14.21 6.25
N ILE A 151 -0.58 -15.24 5.54
CA ILE A 151 -0.27 -16.54 6.13
C ILE A 151 1.22 -16.86 6.01
N VAL A 152 1.75 -17.54 7.03
CA VAL A 152 3.03 -18.21 6.97
C VAL A 152 2.80 -19.68 6.68
N PHE A 153 3.58 -20.22 5.74
CA PHE A 153 3.52 -21.62 5.33
C PHE A 153 4.92 -22.10 4.92
N LYS A 154 5.14 -23.41 4.98
CA LYS A 154 6.35 -24.05 4.48
C LYS A 154 6.32 -24.03 2.95
N TYR A 155 7.38 -23.54 2.32
CA TYR A 155 7.50 -23.53 0.88
C TYR A 155 7.40 -24.97 0.35
N PRO A 156 6.42 -25.30 -0.52
CA PRO A 156 6.15 -26.70 -0.83
C PRO A 156 7.27 -27.44 -1.59
N GLU A 157 8.14 -26.73 -2.34
CA GLU A 157 9.32 -27.34 -2.97
C GLU A 157 10.52 -27.49 -2.01
N ALA A 158 10.57 -26.70 -0.93
CA ALA A 158 11.63 -26.80 0.07
C ALA A 158 11.09 -26.52 1.48
N SER A 159 10.63 -27.57 2.15
CA SER A 159 9.89 -27.52 3.42
C SER A 159 10.66 -26.95 4.63
N GLN A 160 11.97 -26.74 4.50
CA GLN A 160 12.81 -26.07 5.51
C GLN A 160 12.71 -24.54 5.43
N THR A 161 12.08 -23.99 4.39
CA THR A 161 11.93 -22.55 4.19
C THR A 161 10.50 -22.13 4.45
N ASN A 162 10.29 -21.13 5.30
CA ASN A 162 8.97 -20.53 5.51
C ASN A 162 8.78 -19.34 4.56
N TYR A 163 7.65 -19.31 3.87
CA TYR A 163 7.19 -18.17 3.09
C TYR A 163 6.03 -17.48 3.79
N ILE A 164 5.91 -16.18 3.53
CA ILE A 164 4.76 -15.39 3.92
C ILE A 164 4.11 -14.81 2.68
N LYS A 165 2.81 -15.05 2.52
CA LYS A 165 2.03 -14.59 1.36
C LYS A 165 0.62 -14.24 1.77
N ARG A 166 -0.09 -13.52 0.89
CA ARG A 166 -1.51 -13.32 1.00
C ARG A 166 -2.22 -14.54 0.44
N LEU A 167 -3.14 -15.12 1.21
CA LEU A 167 -4.03 -16.16 0.72
C LEU A 167 -5.03 -15.54 -0.24
N VAL A 168 -5.11 -16.11 -1.44
CA VAL A 168 -5.91 -15.57 -2.53
C VAL A 168 -6.93 -16.57 -3.01
N GLY A 169 -6.57 -17.84 -3.25
CA GLY A 169 -7.51 -18.87 -3.67
C GLY A 169 -7.83 -19.87 -2.57
N LEU A 170 -9.11 -20.22 -2.48
CA LEU A 170 -9.65 -21.17 -1.51
C LEU A 170 -9.78 -22.58 -2.12
N PRO A 171 -10.04 -23.60 -1.29
CA PRO A 171 -10.27 -24.96 -1.78
C PRO A 171 -11.42 -25.04 -2.79
N GLY A 172 -11.24 -25.86 -3.84
CA GLY A 172 -12.22 -26.02 -4.91
C GLY A 172 -12.30 -24.85 -5.89
N GLU A 173 -11.39 -23.88 -5.85
CA GLU A 173 -11.39 -22.73 -6.77
C GLU A 173 -10.34 -22.85 -7.86
N GLU A 174 -10.71 -22.47 -9.08
CA GLU A 174 -9.76 -22.03 -10.10
C GLU A 174 -9.48 -20.56 -9.92
N ILE A 175 -8.22 -20.16 -10.11
CA ILE A 175 -7.79 -18.78 -9.96
C ILE A 175 -7.32 -18.24 -11.30
N GLN A 176 -7.72 -17.02 -11.62
CA GLN A 176 -7.31 -16.33 -12.82
C GLN A 176 -6.78 -14.95 -12.46
N ILE A 177 -5.64 -14.59 -13.04
CA ILE A 177 -5.07 -13.25 -12.92
C ILE A 177 -5.14 -12.61 -14.29
N SER A 178 -5.71 -11.41 -14.34
CA SER A 178 -5.89 -10.68 -15.59
C SER A 178 -5.89 -9.19 -15.29
N ARG A 179 -4.94 -8.46 -15.88
CA ARG A 179 -4.87 -6.99 -15.84
C ARG A 179 -4.85 -6.41 -14.42
N GLY A 180 -4.06 -7.02 -13.54
CA GLY A 180 -3.93 -6.59 -12.15
C GLY A 180 -4.97 -7.18 -11.20
N ASP A 181 -6.15 -7.50 -11.72
CA ASP A 181 -7.25 -8.10 -10.97
C ASP A 181 -7.09 -9.62 -10.83
N VAL A 182 -7.67 -10.15 -9.74
CA VAL A 182 -7.76 -11.59 -9.50
C VAL A 182 -9.20 -12.04 -9.52
N TYR A 183 -9.45 -13.19 -10.14
CA TYR A 183 -10.76 -13.80 -10.28
C TYR A 183 -10.75 -15.24 -9.80
N ALA A 184 -11.91 -15.74 -9.38
CA ALA A 184 -12.12 -17.16 -9.07
C ALA A 184 -13.41 -17.71 -9.68
N ARG A 185 -13.46 -19.03 -9.87
CA ARG A 185 -14.68 -19.79 -10.13
C ARG A 185 -14.58 -21.17 -9.46
N LYS A 186 -15.73 -21.80 -9.18
CA LYS A 186 -15.79 -23.16 -8.59
C LYS A 186 -16.10 -24.26 -9.59
N SER A 187 -16.56 -23.90 -10.78
CA SER A 187 -16.90 -24.84 -11.84
C SER A 187 -16.66 -24.20 -13.20
N ASP A 188 -16.26 -25.01 -14.18
CA ASP A 188 -16.17 -24.60 -15.59
C ASP A 188 -17.48 -24.04 -16.16
N GLN A 189 -18.62 -24.36 -15.55
CA GLN A 189 -19.93 -23.87 -15.94
C GLN A 189 -20.22 -22.45 -15.43
N GLU A 190 -19.46 -21.95 -14.46
CA GLU A 190 -19.63 -20.63 -13.86
C GLU A 190 -18.63 -19.62 -14.45
N PRO A 191 -19.04 -18.35 -14.64
CA PRO A 191 -18.10 -17.31 -15.03
C PRO A 191 -17.13 -17.01 -13.87
N PHE A 192 -15.91 -16.61 -14.22
CA PHE A 192 -14.97 -16.04 -13.26
C PHE A 192 -15.57 -14.78 -12.59
N GLN A 193 -15.49 -14.74 -11.27
CA GLN A 193 -15.91 -13.61 -10.43
C GLN A 193 -14.69 -12.92 -9.85
N ILE A 194 -14.68 -11.58 -9.86
CA ILE A 194 -13.58 -10.81 -9.27
C ILE A 194 -13.52 -11.07 -7.77
N LEU A 195 -12.30 -11.23 -7.27
CA LEU A 195 -12.01 -11.33 -5.85
C LEU A 195 -11.72 -9.94 -5.31
N ARG A 196 -12.58 -9.45 -4.41
CA ARG A 196 -12.41 -8.14 -3.77
C ARG A 196 -11.93 -8.28 -2.34
N LYS A 197 -11.24 -7.27 -1.84
CA LYS A 197 -10.91 -7.16 -0.42
C LYS A 197 -12.17 -6.70 0.32
N ASP A 198 -12.83 -7.59 1.05
CA ASP A 198 -14.08 -7.26 1.75
C ASP A 198 -13.89 -6.21 2.86
N ASN A 199 -12.74 -6.24 3.53
CA ASN A 199 -12.33 -5.19 4.46
C ASN A 199 -11.78 -3.98 3.70
N LEU A 200 -12.57 -2.91 3.65
CA LEU A 200 -12.21 -1.66 2.97
C LEU A 200 -11.05 -0.90 3.63
N GLU A 201 -10.92 -0.94 4.96
CA GLU A 201 -9.77 -0.33 5.64
C GLU A 201 -8.47 -1.01 5.19
N LYS A 202 -8.51 -2.33 5.03
CA LYS A 202 -7.37 -3.12 4.53
C LYS A 202 -7.06 -2.77 3.08
N GLN A 203 -8.08 -2.63 2.23
CA GLN A 203 -7.90 -2.17 0.84
C GLN A 203 -7.17 -0.83 0.81
N LEU A 204 -7.66 0.19 1.52
CA LEU A 204 -7.06 1.53 1.57
C LEU A 204 -5.62 1.49 2.09
N THR A 205 -5.37 0.69 3.13
CA THR A 205 -4.09 0.65 3.83
C THR A 205 -2.95 0.06 2.97
N VAL A 206 -3.26 -0.75 1.96
CA VAL A 206 -2.27 -1.37 1.06
C VAL A 206 -2.13 -0.67 -0.29
N GLN A 207 -2.91 0.38 -0.54
CA GLN A 207 -2.77 1.17 -1.76
C GLN A 207 -1.42 1.86 -1.84
N GLN A 208 -0.97 2.08 -3.07
CA GLN A 208 0.33 2.68 -3.38
C GLN A 208 0.16 4.11 -3.88
N LEU A 209 1.08 4.98 -3.48
CA LEU A 209 1.09 6.38 -3.89
C LEU A 209 1.28 6.51 -5.40
N VAL A 210 0.39 7.27 -6.05
CA VAL A 210 0.58 7.76 -7.42
C VAL A 210 1.10 9.20 -7.39
N TYR A 211 0.42 10.08 -6.65
CA TYR A 211 0.84 11.46 -6.47
C TYR A 211 0.23 12.07 -5.21
N ASP A 212 1.05 12.81 -4.47
CA ASP A 212 0.68 13.56 -3.28
C ASP A 212 1.02 15.03 -3.53
N ASP A 213 -0.01 15.86 -3.64
CA ASP A 213 0.14 17.27 -3.99
C ASP A 213 0.70 18.13 -2.84
N ASP A 214 0.70 17.64 -1.59
CA ASP A 214 1.35 18.32 -0.47
C ASP A 214 2.88 18.30 -0.59
N TYR A 215 3.41 17.41 -1.44
CA TYR A 215 4.83 17.24 -1.71
C TYR A 215 5.14 17.48 -3.19
N PRO A 216 4.82 18.65 -3.78
CA PRO A 216 5.03 18.89 -5.19
C PRO A 216 6.54 19.00 -5.48
N PRO A 217 7.01 18.64 -6.69
CA PRO A 217 8.41 18.81 -7.06
C PRO A 217 8.72 20.28 -7.38
N ARG A 218 8.78 21.13 -6.33
CA ARG A 218 8.87 22.59 -6.45
C ARG A 218 10.00 23.06 -7.37
N GLU A 219 11.16 22.43 -7.29
CA GLU A 219 12.33 22.79 -8.11
C GLU A 219 12.01 22.69 -9.61
N ILE A 220 11.58 21.53 -10.11
CA ILE A 220 11.35 21.35 -11.56
C ILE A 220 10.14 22.17 -12.06
N LEU A 221 9.14 22.41 -11.20
CA LEU A 221 8.00 23.27 -11.51
C LEU A 221 8.42 24.73 -11.73
N GLN A 222 9.38 25.26 -10.95
CA GLN A 222 9.93 26.61 -11.12
C GLN A 222 10.61 26.81 -12.48
N TYR A 223 11.06 25.72 -13.12
CA TYR A 223 11.67 25.73 -14.45
C TYR A 223 10.67 25.37 -15.57
N GLY A 224 9.36 25.47 -15.32
CA GLY A 224 8.33 25.37 -16.35
C GLY A 224 7.83 23.96 -16.62
N TRP A 225 8.17 22.98 -15.77
CA TRP A 225 7.50 21.67 -15.81
C TRP A 225 6.00 21.83 -15.49
N PRO A 226 5.10 21.13 -16.20
CA PRO A 226 3.67 21.28 -15.98
C PRO A 226 3.22 20.77 -14.62
N GLU A 227 2.28 21.48 -14.01
CA GLU A 227 1.53 21.00 -12.85
C GLU A 227 0.74 19.74 -13.21
N ARG A 228 0.63 18.81 -12.26
CA ARG A 228 -0.17 17.59 -12.48
C ARG A 228 -1.66 17.83 -12.30
N TRP A 229 -2.04 18.78 -11.45
CA TRP A 229 -3.43 19.24 -11.35
C TRP A 229 -3.56 20.54 -12.14
N SER A 230 -4.34 20.51 -13.21
CA SER A 230 -4.53 21.68 -14.06
C SER A 230 -5.98 21.85 -14.52
N PRO A 231 -6.41 23.08 -14.82
CA PRO A 231 -7.75 23.32 -15.33
C PRO A 231 -7.89 22.84 -16.77
N MET A 232 -8.92 22.04 -17.01
CA MET A 232 -9.20 21.39 -18.29
C MET A 232 -10.69 21.41 -18.59
N GLN A 233 -11.02 21.29 -19.87
CA GLN A 233 -12.38 21.06 -20.32
C GLN A 233 -12.41 19.89 -21.31
N GLN A 234 -13.58 19.27 -21.46
CA GLN A 234 -13.79 18.30 -22.52
C GLN A 234 -13.70 18.96 -23.90
N VAL A 235 -12.99 18.31 -24.82
CA VAL A 235 -12.79 18.79 -26.20
C VAL A 235 -14.15 18.97 -26.88
N ALA A 236 -14.97 17.92 -26.91
CA ALA A 236 -16.39 17.99 -27.25
C ALA A 236 -17.26 17.47 -26.10
N ALA A 237 -18.54 17.86 -26.09
CA ALA A 237 -19.48 17.29 -25.13
C ALA A 237 -19.55 15.78 -25.35
N GLY A 238 -19.22 15.03 -24.31
CA GLY A 238 -19.21 13.58 -24.39
C GLY A 238 -17.95 12.93 -24.99
N GLU A 239 -16.87 13.68 -25.23
CA GLU A 239 -15.59 13.04 -25.52
C GLU A 239 -14.82 12.74 -24.21
N THR A 240 -14.01 11.68 -24.24
CA THR A 240 -13.07 11.33 -23.15
C THR A 240 -11.80 12.19 -23.16
N LYS A 241 -11.63 12.98 -24.22
CA LYS A 241 -10.46 13.82 -24.40
C LYS A 241 -10.63 15.15 -23.68
N PHE A 242 -9.62 15.49 -22.89
CA PHE A 242 -9.51 16.77 -22.21
C PHE A 242 -8.45 17.64 -22.86
N GLN A 243 -8.71 18.94 -22.85
CA GLN A 243 -7.76 19.96 -23.27
C GLN A 243 -7.60 21.00 -22.16
N GLY A 244 -6.38 21.50 -22.00
CA GLY A 244 -6.07 22.54 -21.02
C GLY A 244 -6.79 23.85 -21.33
N LEU A 245 -7.07 24.63 -20.28
CA LEU A 245 -7.69 25.95 -20.38
C LEU A 245 -6.63 27.05 -20.19
N SER A 246 -6.60 28.03 -21.09
CA SER A 246 -5.74 29.22 -20.95
C SER A 246 -6.36 30.30 -20.06
N LYS A 247 -7.69 30.27 -19.89
CA LYS A 247 -8.46 31.07 -18.93
C LYS A 247 -9.44 30.12 -18.26
N SER A 248 -9.51 30.19 -16.94
CA SER A 248 -10.27 29.26 -16.11
C SER A 248 -10.81 29.99 -14.89
N ASN A 249 -11.94 29.51 -14.36
CA ASN A 249 -12.45 29.93 -13.06
C ASN A 249 -11.69 29.29 -11.88
N TRP A 250 -10.75 28.38 -12.18
CA TRP A 250 -9.79 27.86 -11.24
C TRP A 250 -8.60 28.80 -11.05
N VAL A 251 -8.31 29.15 -9.81
CA VAL A 251 -7.11 29.87 -9.38
C VAL A 251 -6.27 28.94 -8.52
N ILE A 252 -5.01 28.76 -8.91
CA ILE A 252 -4.07 27.85 -8.23
C ILE A 252 -3.13 28.68 -7.36
N ASP A 253 -3.13 28.43 -6.06
CA ASP A 253 -2.08 28.88 -5.16
C ASP A 253 -1.00 27.79 -5.04
N GLN A 254 0.10 27.98 -5.76
CA GLN A 254 1.21 27.02 -5.80
C GLN A 254 1.95 26.89 -4.46
N GLU A 255 1.88 27.89 -3.57
CA GLU A 255 2.59 27.87 -2.29
C GLU A 255 1.83 27.05 -1.25
N SER A 256 0.53 27.33 -1.11
CA SER A 256 -0.35 26.62 -0.18
C SER A 256 -0.94 25.32 -0.73
N ARG A 257 -0.82 25.08 -2.04
CA ARG A 257 -1.45 23.95 -2.75
C ARG A 257 -2.97 23.93 -2.61
N ALA A 258 -3.54 25.14 -2.58
CA ALA A 258 -4.96 25.39 -2.61
C ALA A 258 -5.42 25.72 -4.03
N TYR A 259 -6.58 25.19 -4.42
CA TYR A 259 -7.18 25.37 -5.73
C TYR A 259 -8.57 25.93 -5.55
N GLN A 260 -8.71 27.24 -5.76
CA GLN A 260 -9.97 27.93 -5.61
C GLN A 260 -10.76 27.87 -6.92
N TYR A 261 -12.04 27.51 -6.84
CA TYR A 261 -12.97 27.57 -7.94
C TYR A 261 -14.05 28.62 -7.68
N GLN A 262 -14.31 29.47 -8.68
CA GLN A 262 -15.40 30.45 -8.65
C GLN A 262 -16.45 30.12 -9.72
N GLY A 263 -17.51 29.43 -9.33
CA GLY A 263 -18.54 28.98 -10.26
C GLY A 263 -19.43 30.13 -10.77
N GLU A 264 -19.64 30.19 -12.09
CA GLU A 264 -20.67 31.07 -12.66
C GLU A 264 -22.09 30.64 -12.23
N SER A 265 -23.05 31.60 -12.16
CA SER A 265 -24.41 31.31 -11.66
C SER A 265 -25.12 30.22 -12.47
N LEU A 266 -25.94 29.39 -11.81
CA LEU A 266 -26.71 28.23 -12.32
C LEU A 266 -27.59 28.42 -13.58
N LYS A 267 -27.56 29.58 -14.24
CA LYS A 267 -28.45 29.95 -15.35
C LYS A 267 -28.16 29.24 -16.68
N GLN A 268 -27.12 28.39 -16.76
CA GLN A 268 -26.83 27.55 -17.92
C GLN A 268 -26.59 26.11 -17.47
N ALA A 269 -27.67 25.32 -17.40
CA ALA A 269 -27.58 23.88 -17.09
C ALA A 269 -26.77 23.10 -18.14
N ASP A 270 -26.66 23.62 -19.37
CA ASP A 270 -25.95 23.03 -20.51
C ASP A 270 -24.50 23.52 -20.68
N ALA A 271 -23.98 24.34 -19.75
CA ALA A 271 -22.60 24.80 -19.82
C ALA A 271 -21.62 23.63 -19.60
N LYS A 272 -20.57 23.55 -20.43
CA LYS A 272 -19.48 22.58 -20.24
C LYS A 272 -18.83 22.80 -18.87
N LEU A 273 -18.61 21.72 -18.13
CA LEU A 273 -17.91 21.76 -16.85
C LEU A 273 -16.42 22.10 -17.05
N GLU A 274 -15.92 23.06 -16.26
CA GLU A 274 -14.50 23.33 -16.11
C GLU A 274 -13.93 22.46 -14.98
N TRP A 275 -13.08 21.51 -15.34
CA TRP A 275 -12.51 20.53 -14.41
C TRP A 275 -11.13 20.96 -13.94
N LEU A 276 -10.80 20.73 -12.68
CA LEU A 276 -9.44 20.53 -12.23
C LEU A 276 -9.10 19.06 -12.41
N ARG A 277 -8.17 18.72 -13.31
CA ARG A 277 -7.82 17.32 -13.60
C ARG A 277 -6.38 16.98 -13.31
N TYR A 278 -6.20 15.73 -12.86
CA TYR A 278 -4.92 15.11 -12.71
C TYR A 278 -4.41 14.58 -14.05
N GLN A 279 -3.20 14.97 -14.43
CA GLN A 279 -2.44 14.41 -15.53
C GLN A 279 -1.15 13.79 -14.98
N HIS A 280 -0.88 12.52 -15.29
CA HIS A 280 0.32 11.83 -14.80
C HIS A 280 1.56 12.22 -15.60
N VAL A 281 1.98 13.48 -15.50
CA VAL A 281 3.17 14.02 -16.16
C VAL A 281 4.36 13.89 -15.21
N VAL A 282 5.17 12.85 -15.45
CA VAL A 282 6.23 12.45 -14.54
C VAL A 282 7.60 12.71 -15.19
N PRO A 283 8.51 13.48 -14.56
CA PRO A 283 9.85 13.67 -15.09
C PRO A 283 10.63 12.35 -15.12
N GLN A 284 11.44 12.10 -16.14
CA GLN A 284 12.39 10.99 -16.12
C GLN A 284 13.72 11.44 -15.50
N THR A 285 14.63 10.50 -15.29
CA THR A 285 15.94 10.79 -14.70
C THR A 285 16.80 11.71 -15.57
N SER A 286 16.63 11.64 -16.89
CA SER A 286 17.31 12.52 -17.85
C SER A 286 16.92 13.98 -17.69
N GLU A 287 15.66 14.26 -17.40
CA GLU A 287 15.13 15.61 -17.22
C GLU A 287 15.66 16.22 -15.92
N TRP A 288 15.71 15.43 -14.85
CA TRP A 288 16.36 15.83 -13.59
C TRP A 288 17.85 16.11 -13.77
N ALA A 289 18.56 15.22 -14.48
CA ALA A 289 19.98 15.41 -14.76
C ALA A 289 20.22 16.67 -15.61
N LEU A 290 19.42 16.88 -16.66
CA LEU A 290 19.52 18.05 -17.53
C LEU A 290 19.24 19.35 -16.76
N LEU A 291 18.23 19.35 -15.88
CA LEU A 291 17.96 20.51 -15.01
C LEU A 291 19.16 20.82 -14.11
N GLN A 292 19.79 19.81 -13.52
CA GLN A 292 20.94 19.98 -12.63
C GLN A 292 22.21 20.44 -13.37
N GLU A 293 22.41 19.98 -14.60
CA GLU A 293 23.58 20.30 -15.41
C GLU A 293 23.46 21.63 -16.15
N ASN A 294 22.29 21.90 -16.74
CA ASN A 294 22.03 23.08 -17.55
C ASN A 294 20.55 23.51 -17.51
N PRO A 295 20.14 24.33 -16.54
CA PRO A 295 18.75 24.76 -16.37
C PRO A 295 18.17 25.54 -17.57
N GLU A 296 19.01 26.30 -18.30
CA GLU A 296 18.56 27.04 -19.49
C GLU A 296 18.22 26.08 -20.64
N LEU A 297 19.09 25.09 -20.87
CA LEU A 297 18.84 24.06 -21.87
C LEU A 297 17.64 23.19 -21.49
N PHE A 298 17.47 22.90 -20.20
CA PHE A 298 16.27 22.22 -19.69
C PHE A 298 14.99 22.98 -20.04
N GLN A 299 14.92 24.29 -19.76
CA GLN A 299 13.76 25.12 -20.14
C GLN A 299 13.51 25.13 -21.66
N GLN A 300 14.57 25.24 -22.46
CA GLN A 300 14.46 25.15 -23.93
C GLN A 300 13.95 23.78 -24.38
N SER A 301 14.34 22.70 -23.70
CA SER A 301 13.87 21.35 -24.01
C SER A 301 12.38 21.19 -23.76
N ILE A 302 11.85 21.75 -22.66
CA ILE A 302 10.41 21.77 -22.37
C ILE A 302 9.65 22.56 -23.45
N LEU A 303 10.16 23.72 -23.85
CA LEU A 303 9.49 24.55 -24.87
C LEU A 303 9.47 23.90 -26.25
N SER A 304 10.54 23.18 -26.62
CA SER A 304 10.65 22.51 -27.92
C SER A 304 9.95 21.15 -27.97
N SER A 305 9.90 20.43 -26.85
CA SER A 305 9.23 19.14 -26.71
C SER A 305 8.50 19.08 -25.36
N PRO A 306 7.27 19.65 -25.27
CA PRO A 306 6.51 19.69 -24.03
C PRO A 306 6.30 18.31 -23.41
N PRO A 307 6.46 18.17 -22.08
CA PRO A 307 6.15 16.94 -21.37
C PRO A 307 4.72 16.48 -21.64
N ARG A 308 4.53 15.20 -21.91
CA ARG A 308 3.23 14.59 -22.19
C ARG A 308 2.74 13.76 -21.00
N PRO A 309 1.42 13.73 -20.75
CA PRO A 309 0.85 12.77 -19.81
C PRO A 309 1.03 11.35 -20.34
N ARG A 310 1.03 10.41 -19.41
CA ARG A 310 1.10 8.97 -19.67
C ARG A 310 0.14 8.25 -18.74
N LEU A 311 -0.19 7.01 -19.07
CA LEU A 311 -0.95 6.13 -18.21
C LEU A 311 -0.25 5.92 -16.86
N ILE A 312 -1.04 5.87 -15.79
CA ILE A 312 -0.57 5.48 -14.45
C ILE A 312 -0.20 4.00 -14.51
N SER A 313 1.04 3.67 -14.13
CA SER A 313 1.53 2.29 -14.16
C SER A 313 1.64 1.64 -12.77
N ASP A 314 1.99 0.36 -12.74
CA ASP A 314 2.25 -0.44 -11.54
C ASP A 314 3.54 -0.04 -10.79
N PHE A 315 4.02 1.20 -10.99
CA PHE A 315 5.27 1.71 -10.42
C PHE A 315 5.27 1.59 -8.92
N THR A 316 6.34 0.99 -8.38
CA THR A 316 6.53 0.87 -6.93
C THR A 316 7.95 1.27 -6.55
N ALA A 317 8.07 2.30 -5.72
CA ALA A 317 9.38 2.77 -5.25
C ALA A 317 10.15 1.67 -4.51
N TYR A 318 9.44 0.67 -3.95
CA TYR A 318 10.08 -0.46 -3.29
C TYR A 318 11.02 -1.25 -4.22
N ASN A 319 10.75 -1.24 -5.54
CA ASN A 319 11.51 -1.98 -6.55
C ASN A 319 12.39 -1.08 -7.44
N SER A 320 12.28 0.24 -7.31
CA SER A 320 12.93 1.19 -8.20
C SER A 320 14.23 1.72 -7.59
N TYR A 321 15.22 0.84 -7.48
CA TYR A 321 16.54 1.14 -6.93
C TYR A 321 17.68 0.69 -7.84
N THR A 322 18.88 1.20 -7.59
CA THR A 322 20.12 0.89 -8.31
C THR A 322 21.12 0.19 -7.40
N GLY A 323 21.97 -0.64 -7.97
CA GLY A 323 22.68 -1.67 -7.20
C GLY A 323 21.76 -2.88 -6.95
N GLY A 324 22.08 -3.73 -5.99
CA GLY A 324 21.35 -4.99 -5.77
C GLY A 324 21.56 -6.05 -6.87
N THR A 325 22.37 -5.77 -7.89
CA THR A 325 22.73 -6.73 -8.93
C THR A 325 24.17 -6.48 -9.41
N THR A 326 24.86 -7.54 -9.85
CA THR A 326 26.17 -7.44 -10.50
C THR A 326 26.07 -7.01 -11.96
N GLU A 327 24.88 -7.01 -12.55
CA GLU A 327 24.65 -6.76 -14.00
C GLU A 327 24.46 -5.28 -14.35
N GLY A 328 24.56 -4.37 -13.38
CA GLY A 328 24.52 -2.92 -13.62
C GLY A 328 23.20 -2.23 -13.22
N TYR A 329 22.94 -1.06 -13.78
CA TYR A 329 21.91 -0.11 -13.36
C TYR A 329 20.51 -0.54 -13.88
N TYR A 330 19.83 -1.45 -13.17
CA TYR A 330 18.45 -1.82 -13.51
C TYR A 330 17.47 -1.20 -12.52
N ILE A 331 16.72 -0.19 -12.96
CA ILE A 331 15.58 0.35 -12.22
C ILE A 331 14.32 -0.31 -12.78
N TYR A 332 13.48 -0.87 -11.90
CA TYR A 332 12.16 -1.35 -12.31
C TYR A 332 11.34 -0.19 -12.87
N ASP A 333 11.14 -0.22 -14.18
CA ASP A 333 10.34 0.77 -14.90
C ASP A 333 8.99 0.15 -15.25
N ALA A 334 8.01 0.42 -14.39
CA ALA A 334 6.68 -0.16 -14.45
C ALA A 334 5.99 0.13 -15.78
N ALA A 335 5.46 -0.92 -16.40
CA ALA A 335 4.93 -0.90 -17.75
C ALA A 335 3.42 -1.19 -17.80
N PHE A 336 2.81 -1.64 -16.69
CA PHE A 336 1.42 -2.08 -16.69
C PHE A 336 0.48 -1.00 -16.22
N TRP A 337 -0.51 -0.63 -17.05
CA TRP A 337 -1.53 0.35 -16.67
C TRP A 337 -2.35 -0.12 -15.47
N VAL A 338 -2.61 0.81 -14.55
CA VAL A 338 -3.48 0.60 -13.38
C VAL A 338 -4.60 1.64 -13.39
N GLY A 339 -5.83 1.19 -13.59
CA GLY A 339 -7.04 2.02 -13.53
C GLY A 339 -7.78 1.98 -12.18
N ASP A 340 -7.33 1.15 -11.23
CA ASP A 340 -7.88 1.08 -9.87
C ASP A 340 -7.34 2.25 -9.03
N LEU A 341 -8.10 3.34 -8.99
CA LEU A 341 -7.67 4.60 -8.40
C LEU A 341 -8.53 4.99 -7.20
N THR A 342 -7.91 5.73 -6.28
CA THR A 342 -8.58 6.39 -5.16
C THR A 342 -8.09 7.83 -5.07
N LEU A 343 -9.02 8.77 -5.14
CA LEU A 343 -8.78 10.20 -4.99
C LEU A 343 -9.28 10.63 -3.61
N SER A 344 -8.40 11.24 -2.82
CA SER A 344 -8.73 11.88 -1.54
C SER A 344 -8.36 13.36 -1.60
N PHE A 345 -9.17 14.22 -1.02
CA PHE A 345 -8.91 15.65 -0.92
C PHE A 345 -9.79 16.30 0.13
N ASP A 346 -9.36 17.47 0.58
CA ASP A 346 -10.16 18.35 1.43
C ASP A 346 -10.85 19.40 0.55
N VAL A 347 -12.10 19.72 0.88
CA VAL A 347 -12.89 20.75 0.22
C VAL A 347 -13.50 21.70 1.23
N GLU A 348 -13.36 23.00 0.99
CA GLU A 348 -14.02 24.06 1.76
C GLU A 348 -15.05 24.75 0.86
N ILE A 349 -16.33 24.53 1.16
CA ILE A 349 -17.46 25.08 0.42
C ILE A 349 -17.82 26.46 0.97
N GLU A 350 -17.84 27.47 0.11
CA GLU A 350 -18.09 28.86 0.52
C GLU A 350 -19.59 29.21 0.51
N ASN A 351 -20.36 28.71 -0.46
CA ASN A 351 -21.79 29.01 -0.61
C ASN A 351 -22.65 27.75 -0.60
N ALA A 352 -23.81 27.85 0.06
CA ALA A 352 -24.72 26.73 0.34
C ALA A 352 -25.62 26.30 -0.84
N GLU A 353 -25.27 26.68 -2.07
CA GLU A 353 -26.02 26.33 -3.29
C GLU A 353 -25.04 25.97 -4.40
N GLY A 354 -25.41 25.01 -5.24
CA GLY A 354 -24.59 24.55 -6.36
C GLY A 354 -24.31 23.06 -6.32
N GLU A 355 -23.55 22.60 -7.31
CA GLU A 355 -23.20 21.20 -7.48
C GLU A 355 -21.68 21.01 -7.50
N LEU A 356 -21.18 20.02 -6.76
CA LEU A 356 -19.79 19.55 -6.80
C LEU A 356 -19.71 18.21 -7.52
N PHE A 357 -18.72 18.05 -8.39
CA PHE A 357 -18.50 16.84 -9.18
C PHE A 357 -17.12 16.27 -8.87
N VAL A 358 -17.05 14.96 -8.66
CA VAL A 358 -15.80 14.21 -8.57
C VAL A 358 -15.88 13.05 -9.55
N GLU A 359 -14.82 12.83 -10.33
CA GLU A 359 -14.79 11.82 -11.38
C GLU A 359 -13.50 11.00 -11.38
N LEU A 360 -13.65 9.69 -11.57
CA LEU A 360 -12.56 8.74 -11.82
C LEU A 360 -12.81 8.00 -13.13
N MET A 361 -11.79 7.95 -13.99
CA MET A 361 -11.81 7.25 -15.27
C MET A 361 -11.18 5.87 -15.13
N ARG A 362 -11.76 4.90 -15.82
CA ARG A 362 -11.16 3.57 -15.99
C ARG A 362 -11.58 3.00 -17.33
N GLY A 363 -10.71 3.13 -18.33
CA GLY A 363 -10.94 2.62 -19.67
C GLY A 363 -12.09 3.31 -20.37
N ASP A 364 -13.20 2.60 -20.60
CA ASP A 364 -14.36 3.07 -21.36
C ASP A 364 -15.52 3.61 -20.52
N ARG A 365 -15.30 3.75 -19.20
CA ARG A 365 -16.29 4.32 -18.29
C ARG A 365 -15.68 5.41 -17.43
N HIS A 366 -16.45 6.47 -17.25
CA HIS A 366 -16.19 7.49 -16.24
C HIS A 366 -17.17 7.33 -15.10
N TYR A 367 -16.65 7.17 -13.89
CA TYR A 367 -17.46 7.05 -12.68
C TYR A 367 -17.48 8.40 -11.99
N ARG A 368 -18.68 8.95 -11.82
CA ARG A 368 -18.89 10.32 -11.35
C ARG A 368 -19.78 10.31 -10.13
N VAL A 369 -19.44 11.12 -9.14
CA VAL A 369 -20.36 11.51 -8.07
C VAL A 369 -20.68 12.98 -8.20
N LYS A 370 -21.97 13.31 -8.14
CA LYS A 370 -22.51 14.65 -8.12
C LYS A 370 -23.11 14.93 -6.74
N PHE A 371 -22.60 15.92 -6.03
CA PHE A 371 -23.16 16.39 -4.78
C PHE A 371 -24.03 17.61 -5.04
N ASP A 372 -25.28 17.58 -4.59
CA ASP A 372 -26.14 18.74 -4.46
C ASP A 372 -25.95 19.30 -3.04
N VAL A 373 -25.17 20.39 -2.95
CA VAL A 373 -24.75 20.99 -1.67
C VAL A 373 -25.93 21.53 -0.87
N LYS A 374 -27.03 21.91 -1.55
CA LYS A 374 -28.22 22.45 -0.89
C LYS A 374 -28.99 21.34 -0.17
N THR A 375 -29.14 20.20 -0.83
CA THR A 375 -29.94 19.08 -0.33
C THR A 375 -29.14 18.09 0.51
N GLY A 376 -27.82 18.03 0.32
CA GLY A 376 -26.97 17.00 0.95
C GLY A 376 -26.92 15.69 0.16
N LYS A 377 -27.54 15.63 -1.02
CA LYS A 377 -27.62 14.41 -1.83
C LYS A 377 -26.40 14.21 -2.69
N ALA A 378 -25.87 12.99 -2.71
CA ALA A 378 -24.88 12.54 -3.67
C ALA A 378 -25.52 11.54 -4.65
N THR A 379 -25.42 11.82 -5.94
CA THR A 379 -25.84 10.90 -7.00
C THR A 379 -24.64 10.36 -7.73
N LEU A 380 -24.55 9.04 -7.85
CA LEU A 380 -23.49 8.35 -8.55
C LEU A 380 -23.94 7.98 -9.95
N TYR A 381 -23.05 8.16 -10.91
CA TYR A 381 -23.24 7.85 -12.31
C TYR A 381 -22.07 7.03 -12.84
N TYR A 382 -22.32 6.28 -13.89
CA TYR A 382 -21.27 6.03 -14.87
C TYR A 382 -21.66 6.69 -16.20
N VAL A 383 -20.64 7.12 -16.94
CA VAL A 383 -20.76 7.62 -18.30
C VAL A 383 -20.07 6.61 -19.21
N GLU A 384 -20.83 6.04 -20.15
CA GLU A 384 -20.30 5.16 -21.21
C GLU A 384 -20.10 5.98 -22.48
N ASP A 385 -18.86 6.21 -22.86
CA ASP A 385 -18.44 6.97 -24.05
C ASP A 385 -17.93 6.09 -25.20
N TYR A 386 -17.92 4.78 -24.99
CA TYR A 386 -17.55 3.79 -26.00
C TYR A 386 -18.44 2.54 -25.86
N PRO A 387 -18.85 1.91 -26.98
CA PRO A 387 -18.67 2.31 -28.37
C PRO A 387 -19.66 3.39 -28.84
N ASN A 388 -20.41 4.00 -27.92
CA ASN A 388 -21.49 4.92 -28.27
C ASN A 388 -20.94 6.26 -28.81
N PRO A 389 -21.41 6.75 -29.97
CA PRO A 389 -20.99 8.06 -30.51
C PRO A 389 -21.49 9.25 -29.66
N GLU A 390 -22.53 9.04 -28.85
CA GLU A 390 -23.00 9.97 -27.84
C GLU A 390 -22.94 9.26 -26.48
N PRO A 391 -22.25 9.81 -25.46
CA PRO A 391 -22.16 9.11 -24.20
C PRO A 391 -23.48 9.01 -23.48
N VAL A 392 -23.66 7.86 -22.84
CA VAL A 392 -24.84 7.58 -22.03
C VAL A 392 -24.45 7.74 -20.56
N GLU A 393 -24.95 8.80 -19.93
CA GLU A 393 -24.87 8.97 -18.48
C GLU A 393 -25.99 8.14 -17.83
N THR A 394 -25.60 7.16 -17.02
CA THR A 394 -26.51 6.26 -16.32
C THR A 394 -26.39 6.48 -14.82
N GLU A 395 -27.51 6.84 -14.19
CA GLU A 395 -27.59 6.93 -12.73
C GLU A 395 -27.52 5.53 -12.10
N LEU A 396 -26.59 5.36 -11.17
CA LEU A 396 -26.44 4.15 -10.37
C LEU A 396 -27.33 4.22 -9.12
N THR A 397 -27.16 5.27 -8.32
CA THR A 397 -27.86 5.45 -7.04
C THR A 397 -27.77 6.90 -6.55
N THR A 398 -28.72 7.30 -5.70
CA THR A 398 -28.69 8.56 -4.94
C THR A 398 -28.75 8.25 -3.45
N VAL A 399 -27.88 8.91 -2.69
CA VAL A 399 -27.74 8.75 -1.24
C VAL A 399 -27.69 10.11 -0.55
N GLU A 400 -28.05 10.14 0.73
CA GLU A 400 -27.87 11.32 1.58
C GLU A 400 -26.45 11.32 2.15
N THR A 401 -25.84 12.49 2.29
CA THR A 401 -24.47 12.67 2.80
C THR A 401 -24.40 13.81 3.82
N SER A 402 -23.31 13.87 4.58
CA SER A 402 -23.03 14.98 5.50
C SER A 402 -22.59 16.26 4.79
N LEU A 403 -22.29 16.21 3.49
CA LEU A 403 -21.86 17.34 2.68
C LEU A 403 -23.07 18.21 2.32
N GLN A 404 -23.43 19.14 3.20
CA GLN A 404 -24.56 20.05 3.05
C GLN A 404 -24.23 21.47 3.52
N GLY A 405 -24.52 22.46 2.68
CA GLY A 405 -24.26 23.87 2.97
C GLY A 405 -22.78 24.25 2.85
N ALA A 406 -22.43 25.39 3.45
CA ALA A 406 -21.04 25.85 3.54
C ALA A 406 -20.31 25.13 4.68
N GLY A 407 -19.05 24.78 4.48
CA GLY A 407 -18.26 24.02 5.45
C GLY A 407 -17.06 23.31 4.82
N ALA A 408 -16.19 22.80 5.69
CA ALA A 408 -15.05 21.99 5.30
C ALA A 408 -15.39 20.51 5.42
N HIS A 409 -15.05 19.73 4.39
CA HIS A 409 -15.25 18.30 4.34
C HIS A 409 -14.02 17.59 3.76
N GLN A 410 -13.77 16.38 4.22
CA GLN A 410 -12.83 15.47 3.57
C GLN A 410 -13.61 14.50 2.67
N ILE A 411 -13.24 14.43 1.39
CA ILE A 411 -13.86 13.50 0.43
C ILE A 411 -12.83 12.48 -0.01
N MET A 412 -13.22 11.20 -0.01
CA MET A 412 -12.48 10.14 -0.66
C MET A 412 -13.40 9.35 -1.57
N PHE A 413 -13.04 9.25 -2.84
CA PHE A 413 -13.76 8.49 -3.85
C PHE A 413 -12.83 7.45 -4.45
N ALA A 414 -13.24 6.18 -4.42
CA ALA A 414 -12.45 5.06 -4.91
C ALA A 414 -13.20 4.29 -5.98
N ASN A 415 -12.50 3.95 -7.05
CA ASN A 415 -12.89 2.94 -8.01
C ASN A 415 -11.83 1.83 -8.03
N VAL A 416 -12.04 0.79 -7.22
CA VAL A 416 -11.04 -0.26 -6.98
C VAL A 416 -11.71 -1.62 -6.97
N ASP A 417 -11.07 -2.63 -7.59
CA ASP A 417 -11.56 -4.00 -7.68
C ASP A 417 -13.01 -4.04 -8.23
N GLN A 418 -13.34 -3.20 -9.22
CA GLN A 418 -14.69 -3.08 -9.83
C GLN A 418 -15.79 -2.72 -8.81
N ARG A 419 -15.46 -1.85 -7.85
CA ARG A 419 -16.36 -1.37 -6.81
C ARG A 419 -16.12 0.11 -6.54
N LEU A 420 -17.18 0.90 -6.60
CA LEU A 420 -17.16 2.30 -6.18
C LEU A 420 -17.41 2.40 -4.68
N CYS A 421 -16.57 3.18 -4.01
CA CYS A 421 -16.72 3.50 -2.60
C CYS A 421 -16.56 5.01 -2.40
N LEU A 422 -17.35 5.57 -1.48
CA LEU A 422 -17.35 6.98 -1.16
C LEU A 422 -17.27 7.15 0.36
N TRP A 423 -16.36 8.01 0.81
CA TRP A 423 -16.27 8.43 2.21
C TRP A 423 -16.36 9.95 2.28
N ILE A 424 -17.06 10.42 3.32
CA ILE A 424 -17.15 11.83 3.68
C ILE A 424 -16.76 11.94 5.15
N ASP A 425 -15.79 12.80 5.47
CA ASP A 425 -15.28 13.04 6.83
C ASP A 425 -14.82 11.75 7.55
N GLY A 426 -14.32 10.78 6.77
CA GLY A 426 -13.84 9.48 7.23
C GLY A 426 -14.92 8.39 7.33
N ASP A 427 -16.21 8.76 7.23
CA ASP A 427 -17.32 7.81 7.30
C ASP A 427 -17.66 7.24 5.92
N LEU A 428 -17.77 5.92 5.83
CA LEU A 428 -18.19 5.22 4.60
C LEU A 428 -19.68 5.50 4.33
N VAL A 429 -19.97 6.03 3.15
CA VAL A 429 -21.34 6.25 2.68
C VAL A 429 -21.93 4.93 2.16
N GLU A 430 -23.12 4.55 2.61
CA GLU A 430 -23.79 3.32 2.19
C GLU A 430 -24.46 3.50 0.82
N LEU A 431 -23.86 2.93 -0.24
CA LEU A 431 -24.29 3.12 -1.63
C LEU A 431 -25.35 2.11 -2.11
N GLN A 432 -26.13 1.55 -1.17
CA GLN A 432 -27.29 0.67 -1.43
C GLN A 432 -27.00 -0.55 -2.36
N GLY A 433 -25.76 -1.04 -2.38
CA GLY A 433 -25.37 -2.24 -3.14
C GLY A 433 -25.31 -2.11 -4.66
N LYS A 434 -25.44 -0.90 -5.22
CA LYS A 434 -25.44 -0.66 -6.68
C LYS A 434 -24.10 -0.20 -7.26
N THR A 435 -23.03 -0.30 -6.48
CA THR A 435 -21.71 0.28 -6.84
C THR A 435 -20.66 -0.76 -7.19
N GLU A 436 -21.01 -2.04 -7.15
CA GLU A 436 -20.26 -3.09 -7.78
C GLU A 436 -20.71 -3.25 -9.23
N TYR A 437 -19.76 -3.39 -10.14
CA TYR A 437 -20.06 -3.49 -11.57
C TYR A 437 -19.23 -4.58 -12.22
N LYS A 438 -19.65 -4.98 -13.42
CA LYS A 438 -18.82 -5.81 -14.31
C LYS A 438 -18.18 -4.89 -15.35
N PRO A 439 -16.89 -5.07 -15.66
CA PRO A 439 -16.26 -4.33 -16.72
C PRO A 439 -16.89 -4.73 -18.04
N THR A 440 -16.83 -3.82 -19.01
CA THR A 440 -17.20 -4.10 -20.38
C THR A 440 -16.20 -5.08 -21.00
N ALA A 441 -16.53 -5.58 -22.20
CA ALA A 441 -15.61 -6.44 -22.96
C ALA A 441 -14.30 -5.73 -23.37
N THR A 442 -14.27 -4.39 -23.34
CA THR A 442 -13.16 -3.54 -23.79
C THR A 442 -12.76 -2.54 -22.69
N HIS A 443 -12.42 -3.02 -21.50
CA HIS A 443 -11.99 -2.17 -20.36
C HIS A 443 -10.55 -1.63 -20.49
N ASP A 444 -10.01 -1.57 -21.71
CA ASP A 444 -8.65 -1.11 -22.02
C ASP A 444 -8.48 0.39 -21.80
N PRO A 445 -7.26 0.88 -21.50
CA PRO A 445 -7.05 2.30 -21.29
C PRO A 445 -7.38 3.09 -22.56
N ARG A 446 -7.99 4.25 -22.37
CA ARG A 446 -8.37 5.21 -23.42
C ARG A 446 -7.69 6.55 -23.19
N GLU A 447 -7.94 7.49 -24.09
CA GLU A 447 -7.43 8.87 -23.99
C GLU A 447 -7.82 9.55 -22.66
N GLY A 448 -8.99 9.23 -22.11
CA GLY A 448 -9.42 9.71 -20.79
C GLY A 448 -8.48 9.28 -19.65
N ASP A 449 -7.87 8.10 -19.73
CA ASP A 449 -6.93 7.61 -18.71
C ASP A 449 -5.60 8.38 -18.67
N LEU A 450 -5.36 9.32 -19.60
CA LEU A 450 -4.28 10.32 -19.52
C LEU A 450 -4.63 11.50 -18.60
N ALA A 451 -5.91 11.65 -18.23
CA ALA A 451 -6.42 12.63 -17.27
C ALA A 451 -7.45 12.01 -16.29
N PRO A 452 -7.08 10.94 -15.53
CA PRO A 452 -8.04 9.97 -15.01
C PRO A 452 -8.81 10.41 -13.77
N ALA A 453 -8.44 11.52 -13.12
CA ALA A 453 -9.10 12.01 -11.92
C ALA A 453 -9.45 13.49 -12.08
N GLY A 454 -10.65 13.89 -11.67
CA GLY A 454 -11.10 15.26 -11.83
C GLY A 454 -12.11 15.74 -10.79
N ILE A 455 -12.08 17.04 -10.53
CA ILE A 455 -13.02 17.76 -9.67
C ILE A 455 -13.59 18.94 -10.47
N ALA A 456 -14.90 19.19 -10.38
CA ALA A 456 -15.54 20.33 -11.02
C ALA A 456 -16.67 20.90 -10.17
N GLY A 457 -17.08 22.13 -10.44
CA GLY A 457 -18.22 22.78 -9.81
C GLY A 457 -19.21 23.33 -10.82
N ARG A 458 -20.43 23.60 -10.34
CA ARG A 458 -21.44 24.36 -11.07
C ARG A 458 -22.25 25.22 -10.12
N GLY A 459 -22.22 26.54 -10.32
CA GLY A 459 -22.87 27.49 -9.41
C GLY A 459 -22.34 27.43 -7.97
N LEU A 460 -21.14 26.90 -7.77
CA LEU A 460 -20.52 26.64 -6.48
C LEU A 460 -19.15 27.31 -6.42
N ASN A 461 -18.86 27.96 -5.31
CA ASN A 461 -17.55 28.46 -4.94
C ASN A 461 -16.98 27.58 -3.84
N PHE A 462 -15.77 27.09 -4.06
CA PHE A 462 -15.10 26.23 -3.11
C PHE A 462 -13.60 26.25 -3.33
N ASN A 463 -12.87 25.81 -2.31
CA ASN A 463 -11.44 25.58 -2.36
C ASN A 463 -11.16 24.09 -2.18
N VAL A 464 -10.21 23.52 -2.91
CA VAL A 464 -9.70 22.16 -2.65
C VAL A 464 -8.22 22.17 -2.33
N SER A 465 -7.80 21.25 -1.46
CA SER A 465 -6.42 21.07 -1.01
C SER A 465 -6.16 19.60 -0.66
N HIS A 466 -4.91 19.25 -0.32
CA HIS A 466 -4.54 17.91 0.13
C HIS A 466 -4.91 16.81 -0.88
N LEU A 467 -4.73 17.11 -2.18
CA LEU A 467 -5.05 16.20 -3.28
C LEU A 467 -4.09 15.01 -3.29
N LEU A 468 -4.60 13.85 -2.91
CA LEU A 468 -3.87 12.58 -2.86
C LEU A 468 -4.49 11.58 -3.83
N LEU A 469 -3.68 11.10 -4.77
CA LEU A 469 -4.05 10.04 -5.70
C LEU A 469 -3.26 8.76 -5.38
N GLN A 470 -4.00 7.67 -5.19
CA GLN A 470 -3.46 6.35 -4.89
C GLN A 470 -4.01 5.31 -5.87
N ARG A 471 -3.30 4.19 -5.98
CA ARG A 471 -3.73 3.03 -6.78
C ARG A 471 -3.73 1.74 -5.98
N ASP A 472 -4.49 0.75 -6.41
CA ASP A 472 -4.41 -0.59 -5.82
C ASP A 472 -3.14 -1.36 -6.23
N ILE A 473 -2.89 -2.49 -5.56
CA ILE A 473 -1.90 -3.50 -5.94
C ILE A 473 -2.27 -4.09 -7.31
N TYR A 474 -1.28 -4.17 -8.19
CA TYR A 474 -1.43 -4.82 -9.50
C TYR A 474 -0.83 -6.23 -9.45
N TYR A 475 -1.68 -7.27 -9.46
CA TYR A 475 -1.21 -8.65 -9.56
C TYR A 475 -0.83 -8.99 -11.00
N ARG A 476 0.45 -9.28 -11.20
CA ARG A 476 1.02 -9.57 -12.53
C ARG A 476 0.69 -10.98 -13.00
N ALA A 477 0.33 -11.12 -14.27
CA ALA A 477 0.06 -12.41 -14.90
C ALA A 477 1.29 -13.06 -15.55
N ASP A 478 2.39 -12.32 -15.72
CA ASP A 478 3.57 -12.78 -16.43
C ASP A 478 4.60 -13.50 -15.53
N GLU A 479 5.33 -14.46 -16.10
CA GLU A 479 6.30 -15.33 -15.39
C GLU A 479 7.71 -14.73 -15.29
N TYR A 480 7.87 -13.44 -15.59
CA TYR A 480 9.09 -12.91 -16.20
C TYR A 480 10.35 -12.85 -15.30
N TYR A 481 10.23 -12.80 -13.98
CA TYR A 481 11.36 -12.46 -13.11
C TYR A 481 12.43 -13.58 -12.90
N GLN A 482 12.42 -14.68 -13.68
CA GLN A 482 13.51 -15.68 -13.62
C GLN A 482 14.49 -15.67 -14.80
N LYS A 483 14.25 -14.87 -15.84
CA LYS A 483 15.19 -14.75 -16.97
C LYS A 483 15.56 -13.29 -17.19
N LEU A 484 16.77 -12.92 -16.78
CA LEU A 484 17.43 -11.62 -17.05
C LEU A 484 17.76 -11.39 -18.54
N GLU A 485 17.14 -12.13 -19.46
CA GLU A 485 17.25 -11.95 -20.90
C GLU A 485 15.86 -11.84 -21.53
N ILE A 486 15.44 -10.62 -21.88
CA ILE A 486 14.69 -10.42 -23.13
C ILE A 486 15.51 -9.47 -24.01
N PRO A 487 16.06 -9.99 -25.11
CA PRO A 487 16.30 -9.19 -26.29
C PRO A 487 14.94 -8.76 -26.87
N GLY A 488 14.65 -7.46 -26.92
CA GLY A 488 13.72 -6.87 -27.92
C GLY A 488 12.25 -6.61 -27.55
N GLU A 489 11.51 -7.52 -26.91
CA GLU A 489 10.03 -7.50 -27.05
C GLU A 489 9.22 -6.70 -26.00
N HIS A 490 9.67 -6.53 -24.75
CA HIS A 490 8.88 -5.79 -23.73
C HIS A 490 9.37 -4.36 -23.41
N LYS A 491 10.49 -3.91 -24.00
CA LYS A 491 10.87 -2.47 -23.93
C LYS A 491 9.77 -1.57 -24.53
N HIS A 492 8.92 -2.11 -25.40
CA HIS A 492 7.83 -1.39 -26.03
C HIS A 492 6.73 -0.92 -25.06
N LEU A 493 6.22 -1.74 -24.13
CA LEU A 493 5.04 -1.34 -23.33
C LEU A 493 5.26 -0.08 -22.48
N TRP A 494 6.44 0.08 -21.88
CA TRP A 494 6.80 1.29 -21.14
C TRP A 494 6.75 2.55 -22.02
N GLU A 495 7.31 2.46 -23.23
CA GLU A 495 7.36 3.55 -24.21
C GLU A 495 5.95 3.90 -24.73
N LEU A 496 5.05 2.92 -24.73
CA LEU A 496 3.66 3.06 -25.17
C LEU A 496 2.74 3.63 -24.10
N LEU A 497 3.18 3.86 -22.85
CA LEU A 497 2.32 4.45 -21.82
C LEU A 497 1.83 5.88 -22.16
N TYR A 498 2.40 6.53 -23.19
CA TYR A 498 1.94 7.81 -23.73
C TYR A 498 0.85 7.69 -24.83
N ASP A 499 0.54 6.46 -25.28
CA ASP A 499 -0.45 6.15 -26.32
C ASP A 499 -1.32 4.97 -25.84
N PRO A 500 -2.48 5.24 -25.22
CA PRO A 500 -3.34 4.20 -24.66
C PRO A 500 -3.78 3.15 -25.68
N ALA A 501 -4.03 3.55 -26.93
CA ALA A 501 -4.46 2.64 -27.98
C ALA A 501 -3.33 1.70 -28.43
N ALA A 502 -2.11 2.22 -28.57
CA ALA A 502 -0.95 1.40 -28.89
C ALA A 502 -0.57 0.47 -27.73
N TRP A 503 -0.61 0.97 -26.49
CA TRP A 503 -0.39 0.16 -25.30
C TRP A 503 -1.38 -1.02 -25.22
N SER A 504 -2.66 -0.76 -25.48
CA SER A 504 -3.72 -1.78 -25.41
C SER A 504 -3.51 -2.89 -26.43
N ARG A 505 -3.21 -2.55 -27.69
CA ARG A 505 -2.91 -3.55 -28.74
C ARG A 505 -1.74 -4.44 -28.35
N GLU A 506 -0.65 -3.83 -27.90
CA GLU A 506 0.54 -4.56 -27.47
C GLU A 506 0.22 -5.47 -26.28
N TYR A 507 -0.52 -4.99 -25.28
CA TYR A 507 -0.90 -5.78 -24.11
C TYR A 507 -1.78 -6.99 -24.48
N GLU A 508 -2.73 -6.83 -25.41
CA GLU A 508 -3.61 -7.89 -25.89
C GLU A 508 -2.85 -8.99 -26.66
N ASP A 509 -1.93 -8.59 -27.54
CA ASP A 509 -1.09 -9.51 -28.32
C ASP A 509 -0.21 -10.40 -27.43
N HIS A 510 0.17 -9.91 -26.25
CA HIS A 510 0.98 -10.65 -25.26
C HIS A 510 0.17 -11.48 -24.25
N HIS A 511 -1.15 -11.57 -24.40
CA HIS A 511 -2.04 -12.45 -23.62
C HIS A 511 -1.72 -12.51 -22.11
N GLN A 512 -1.57 -11.35 -21.44
CA GLN A 512 -1.27 -11.31 -20.01
C GLN A 512 -2.48 -11.63 -19.13
N LYS A 513 -2.90 -12.89 -19.25
CA LYS A 513 -3.96 -13.57 -18.52
C LYS A 513 -3.49 -14.98 -18.22
N VAL A 514 -3.45 -15.35 -16.95
CA VAL A 514 -3.03 -16.69 -16.52
C VAL A 514 -4.15 -17.32 -15.70
N THR A 515 -4.43 -18.60 -15.95
CA THR A 515 -5.41 -19.38 -15.21
C THR A 515 -4.73 -20.59 -14.58
N PHE A 516 -5.01 -20.81 -13.31
CA PHE A 516 -4.48 -21.90 -12.50
C PHE A 516 -5.58 -22.93 -12.27
N ALA A 517 -5.23 -24.20 -12.48
CA ALA A 517 -6.16 -25.32 -12.32
C ALA A 517 -6.75 -25.35 -10.92
N GLN A 518 -7.96 -25.90 -10.83
CA GLN A 518 -8.78 -25.95 -9.62
C GLN A 518 -8.02 -26.58 -8.45
N MET A 519 -8.02 -25.90 -7.31
CA MET A 519 -7.43 -26.46 -6.08
C MET A 519 -8.28 -27.63 -5.57
N SER A 520 -7.64 -28.64 -4.98
CA SER A 520 -8.36 -29.65 -4.19
C SER A 520 -8.97 -29.04 -2.92
N ASP A 521 -9.75 -29.85 -2.18
CA ASP A 521 -10.35 -29.48 -0.89
C ASP A 521 -9.30 -29.16 0.20
N GLU A 522 -8.04 -29.53 -0.03
CA GLU A 522 -6.92 -29.41 0.92
C GLU A 522 -5.81 -28.48 0.40
N GLU A 523 -6.11 -27.62 -0.56
CA GLU A 523 -5.13 -26.76 -1.21
C GLU A 523 -5.59 -25.30 -1.31
N PHE A 524 -4.61 -24.41 -1.26
CA PHE A 524 -4.79 -22.97 -1.32
C PHE A 524 -3.88 -22.36 -2.39
N PHE A 525 -4.21 -21.14 -2.83
CA PHE A 525 -3.39 -20.35 -3.74
C PHE A 525 -2.99 -19.05 -3.06
N VAL A 526 -1.71 -18.65 -3.21
CA VAL A 526 -1.18 -17.48 -2.50
C VAL A 526 -0.42 -16.55 -3.43
N LEU A 527 -0.51 -15.25 -3.18
CA LEU A 527 0.23 -14.22 -3.93
C LEU A 527 1.02 -13.31 -3.00
N GLY A 528 2.11 -12.76 -3.51
CA GLY A 528 2.78 -11.63 -2.86
C GLY A 528 2.21 -10.31 -3.35
N ASP A 529 2.03 -9.38 -2.42
CA ASP A 529 1.54 -8.03 -2.75
C ASP A 529 2.55 -7.23 -3.60
N ASN A 530 3.83 -7.58 -3.53
CA ASN A 530 4.84 -7.10 -4.47
C ASN A 530 5.00 -8.12 -5.61
N SER A 531 3.99 -8.20 -6.47
CA SER A 531 3.89 -9.22 -7.51
C SER A 531 5.11 -9.28 -8.44
N ALA A 532 5.74 -8.15 -8.76
CA ALA A 532 6.94 -8.11 -9.60
C ALA A 532 8.17 -8.75 -8.95
N ARG A 533 8.19 -8.87 -7.61
CA ARG A 533 9.35 -9.34 -6.82
C ARG A 533 8.95 -10.43 -5.82
N SER A 534 7.97 -11.25 -6.20
CA SER A 534 7.42 -12.30 -5.35
C SER A 534 7.53 -13.68 -6.00
N ALA A 535 8.30 -14.56 -5.36
CA ALA A 535 8.27 -16.00 -5.63
C ALA A 535 7.05 -16.64 -4.94
N ASP A 536 5.88 -16.50 -5.54
CA ASP A 536 4.59 -17.04 -5.06
C ASP A 536 4.03 -18.11 -6.02
N SER A 537 2.78 -18.54 -5.79
CA SER A 537 2.14 -19.65 -6.50
C SER A 537 2.23 -19.59 -8.02
N ARG A 538 2.41 -18.39 -8.61
CA ARG A 538 2.58 -18.21 -10.05
C ARG A 538 3.89 -18.83 -10.58
N LEU A 539 4.97 -18.71 -9.80
CA LEU A 539 6.35 -18.89 -10.29
C LEU A 539 7.04 -20.16 -9.77
N TRP A 540 6.37 -20.98 -8.98
CA TRP A 540 6.99 -22.18 -8.42
C TRP A 540 7.21 -23.25 -9.49
N GLY A 541 8.35 -23.95 -9.38
CA GLY A 541 8.63 -25.18 -10.10
C GLY A 541 7.75 -26.33 -9.61
N ASN A 542 8.12 -27.57 -9.96
CA ASN A 542 7.41 -28.76 -9.51
C ASN A 542 8.38 -29.92 -9.21
N ASP A 543 9.49 -29.61 -8.54
CA ASP A 543 10.52 -30.59 -8.20
C ASP A 543 9.97 -31.68 -7.27
N ARG A 544 8.94 -31.33 -6.48
CA ARG A 544 8.19 -32.25 -5.61
C ARG A 544 7.25 -33.22 -6.36
N GLY A 545 7.04 -33.05 -7.67
CA GLY A 545 6.15 -33.89 -8.48
C GLY A 545 4.68 -33.83 -8.06
N ALA A 546 4.22 -32.68 -7.56
CA ALA A 546 2.83 -32.49 -7.19
C ALA A 546 1.93 -32.41 -8.42
N GLU A 547 0.66 -32.81 -8.26
CA GLU A 547 -0.36 -32.69 -9.29
C GLU A 547 -0.56 -31.21 -9.70
N ARG A 548 -0.51 -30.30 -8.72
CA ARG A 548 -0.66 -28.85 -8.91
C ARG A 548 0.55 -28.12 -8.33
N ARG A 549 1.43 -27.62 -9.19
CA ARG A 549 2.65 -26.90 -8.80
C ARG A 549 2.39 -25.64 -7.97
N HIS A 550 1.32 -24.91 -8.33
CA HIS A 550 0.93 -23.62 -7.78
C HIS A 550 0.26 -23.72 -6.41
N ALA A 551 -0.22 -24.90 -6.05
CA ALA A 551 -0.99 -25.09 -4.83
C ALA A 551 -0.11 -25.12 -3.58
N VAL A 552 -0.62 -24.56 -2.49
CA VAL A 552 -0.12 -24.71 -1.13
C VAL A 552 -0.98 -25.76 -0.42
N PRO A 553 -0.44 -26.94 -0.09
CA PRO A 553 -1.19 -27.93 0.69
C PRO A 553 -1.54 -27.39 2.08
N ARG A 554 -2.70 -27.74 2.62
CA ARG A 554 -3.13 -27.38 3.98
C ARG A 554 -2.09 -27.75 5.03
N THR A 555 -1.46 -28.91 4.88
CA THR A 555 -0.41 -29.41 5.78
C THR A 555 0.86 -28.56 5.79
N ALA A 556 1.04 -27.68 4.81
CA ALA A 556 2.13 -26.72 4.77
C ALA A 556 1.84 -25.43 5.55
N LEU A 557 0.59 -25.14 5.90
CA LEU A 557 0.21 -23.95 6.66
C LEU A 557 0.85 -23.98 8.05
N VAL A 558 1.44 -22.86 8.46
CA VAL A 558 2.04 -22.67 9.78
C VAL A 558 1.15 -21.79 10.67
N GLY A 559 0.60 -20.71 10.13
CA GLY A 559 -0.28 -19.83 10.90
C GLY A 559 -0.59 -18.50 10.23
N LYS A 560 -1.52 -17.74 10.83
CA LYS A 560 -1.95 -16.41 10.38
C LYS A 560 -1.08 -15.33 11.00
N ALA A 561 -0.46 -14.50 10.18
CA ALA A 561 0.22 -13.30 10.66
C ALA A 561 -0.82 -12.24 11.02
N PHE A 562 -0.84 -11.76 12.26
CA PHE A 562 -1.91 -10.88 12.76
C PHE A 562 -1.40 -9.55 13.34
N MET A 563 -0.09 -9.41 13.54
CA MET A 563 0.49 -8.20 14.10
C MET A 563 1.94 -8.01 13.65
N ILE A 564 2.25 -6.80 13.18
CA ILE A 564 3.63 -6.30 13.12
C ILE A 564 3.92 -5.72 14.50
N TYR A 565 4.68 -6.44 15.34
CA TYR A 565 4.96 -5.97 16.72
C TYR A 565 6.19 -5.07 16.78
N TRP A 566 6.89 -4.93 15.66
CA TRP A 566 8.11 -4.16 15.55
C TRP A 566 8.27 -3.59 14.13
N PRO A 567 7.70 -2.42 13.84
CA PRO A 567 8.29 -1.58 12.81
C PRO A 567 9.65 -1.09 13.35
N HIS A 568 10.68 -1.02 12.52
CA HIS A 568 11.99 -0.56 12.94
C HIS A 568 11.87 0.83 13.56
N GLY A 569 11.99 0.93 14.88
CA GLY A 569 11.94 2.24 15.50
C GLY A 569 13.12 3.08 15.03
N ILE A 570 12.81 4.29 14.59
CA ILE A 570 13.76 5.38 14.38
C ILE A 570 14.59 5.51 15.66
N PRO A 571 15.92 5.30 15.63
CA PRO A 571 16.74 5.49 16.82
C PRO A 571 16.58 6.92 17.35
N PHE A 572 16.40 7.05 18.66
CA PHE A 572 16.39 8.34 19.36
C PHE A 572 17.67 9.14 19.07
N MET A 573 17.60 10.47 19.00
CA MET A 573 18.76 11.38 18.89
C MET A 573 19.67 11.23 17.65
N ASN A 574 19.23 10.63 16.53
CA ASN A 574 19.99 10.67 15.26
C ASN A 574 19.11 10.77 14.00
N ASP A 575 17.98 11.47 14.04
CA ASP A 575 17.09 11.69 12.88
C ASP A 575 16.73 10.41 12.08
N GLY A 576 16.66 9.25 12.75
CA GLY A 576 16.38 7.96 12.10
C GLY A 576 17.57 7.26 11.44
N ARG A 577 18.75 7.86 11.42
CA ARG A 577 19.94 7.39 10.70
C ARG A 577 20.71 6.27 11.39
N GLY A 578 20.08 5.40 12.18
CA GLY A 578 20.76 4.31 12.91
C GLY A 578 21.81 4.83 13.91
N TYR A 579 22.58 3.94 14.55
CA TYR A 579 23.87 4.31 15.13
C TYR A 579 24.94 3.51 14.38
N SER A 580 25.99 4.18 13.89
CA SER A 580 27.17 3.46 13.42
C SER A 580 27.80 2.74 14.62
N PRO A 581 28.24 1.47 14.48
CA PRO A 581 28.88 0.73 15.57
C PRO A 581 30.25 1.29 16.01
N ASP A 582 30.67 2.46 15.52
CA ASP A 582 31.88 3.19 15.96
C ASP A 582 31.78 3.82 17.37
N VAL A 583 30.87 3.33 18.22
CA VAL A 583 30.82 3.64 19.65
C VAL A 583 31.88 2.85 20.43
N GLY A 584 33.13 3.32 20.32
CA GLY A 584 34.19 3.05 21.30
C GLY A 584 34.53 1.56 21.58
N PRO A 585 34.90 1.20 22.83
CA PRO A 585 35.50 -0.10 23.16
C PRO A 585 34.59 -1.33 22.94
N LEU A 586 33.32 -1.12 22.59
CA LEU A 586 32.37 -2.19 22.26
C LEU A 586 32.54 -2.77 20.83
N LYS A 587 33.40 -2.17 19.99
CA LYS A 587 33.70 -2.60 18.62
C LYS A 587 34.02 -4.10 18.49
N ARG A 588 34.64 -4.69 19.52
CA ARG A 588 35.07 -6.09 19.57
C ARG A 588 33.91 -7.09 19.78
N PHE A 589 32.75 -6.63 20.25
CA PHE A 589 31.56 -7.47 20.45
C PHE A 589 30.65 -7.49 19.22
N PHE A 590 30.77 -6.52 18.31
CA PHE A 590 29.87 -6.36 17.15
C PHE A 590 30.53 -6.70 15.81
N TYR A 591 31.87 -6.68 15.71
CA TYR A 591 32.60 -7.15 14.54
C TYR A 591 33.27 -8.50 14.82
N HIS A 592 32.82 -9.56 14.15
CA HIS A 592 33.62 -10.77 13.99
C HIS A 592 34.48 -10.61 12.74
N GLN A 593 35.81 -10.66 12.91
CA GLN A 593 36.76 -10.71 11.79
C GLN A 593 36.51 -12.02 11.02
N THR A 594 35.99 -11.91 9.81
CA THR A 594 35.92 -13.03 8.87
C THR A 594 37.29 -13.21 8.19
N ALA A 595 37.66 -14.45 7.87
CA ALA A 595 38.95 -14.78 7.28
C ALA A 595 39.12 -14.16 5.87
N PRO A 596 40.35 -13.89 5.42
CA PRO A 596 40.61 -13.37 4.07
C PRO A 596 39.96 -14.28 3.02
N GLY A 597 39.10 -13.72 2.15
CA GLY A 597 38.38 -14.47 1.12
C GLY A 597 36.94 -14.88 1.49
N SER A 598 36.40 -14.44 2.63
CA SER A 598 35.00 -14.68 3.02
C SER A 598 34.21 -13.37 3.14
N TYR A 599 32.95 -13.37 2.67
CA TYR A 599 32.06 -12.21 2.75
C TYR A 599 31.84 -11.80 4.22
N PRO A 600 31.90 -10.49 4.54
CA PRO A 600 31.68 -10.05 5.90
C PRO A 600 30.24 -10.35 6.31
N LYS A 601 30.04 -10.74 7.59
CA LYS A 601 28.70 -10.66 8.19
C LYS A 601 28.24 -9.20 8.11
N ASP A 602 26.94 -9.00 7.88
CA ASP A 602 26.29 -7.69 7.69
C ASP A 602 26.92 -6.59 8.59
N PRO A 603 27.59 -5.57 8.00
CA PRO A 603 28.39 -4.61 8.75
C PRO A 603 27.55 -3.57 9.51
N TYR A 604 26.23 -3.52 9.29
CA TYR A 604 25.33 -2.57 9.94
C TYR A 604 24.91 -3.05 11.33
N ALA A 605 24.85 -2.13 12.29
CA ALA A 605 24.50 -2.45 13.67
C ALA A 605 23.10 -3.06 13.76
N LYS A 606 22.99 -4.26 14.35
CA LYS A 606 21.71 -4.96 14.60
C LYS A 606 20.87 -4.33 15.72
N LEU A 607 21.35 -3.25 16.34
CA LEU A 607 20.78 -2.62 17.53
C LEU A 607 20.60 -1.11 17.31
N SER A 608 19.36 -0.67 17.17
CA SER A 608 18.91 0.67 17.56
C SER A 608 18.10 0.50 18.86
N PHE A 609 18.13 1.47 19.78
CA PHE A 609 17.26 1.61 20.96
C PHE A 609 17.34 3.11 21.33
N PRO A 610 16.30 3.76 21.90
CA PRO A 610 14.89 3.38 22.09
C PRO A 610 13.94 3.79 20.93
N PHE A 611 12.71 3.23 20.92
CA PHE A 611 11.82 3.15 19.74
C PHE A 611 10.44 3.82 19.93
N TYR A 612 9.78 4.17 18.82
CA TYR A 612 8.34 4.47 18.74
C TYR A 612 7.60 3.37 17.95
N PRO A 613 6.44 2.88 18.42
CA PRO A 613 5.58 2.01 17.61
C PRO A 613 5.01 2.79 16.42
N ASN A 614 5.18 2.26 15.21
CA ASN A 614 4.55 2.79 14.00
C ASN A 614 3.18 2.09 13.81
N PHE A 615 2.14 2.67 14.40
CA PHE A 615 0.79 2.11 14.39
C PHE A 615 0.17 2.00 13.00
N SER A 616 0.50 2.92 12.07
CA SER A 616 -0.04 2.85 10.70
C SER A 616 0.47 1.61 9.96
N ARG A 617 1.74 1.21 10.19
CA ARG A 617 2.25 -0.07 9.67
C ARG A 617 1.54 -1.27 10.28
N MET A 618 1.22 -1.25 11.58
CA MET A 618 0.52 -2.37 12.23
C MET A 618 -0.84 -2.68 11.60
N LYS A 619 -1.53 -1.66 11.06
CA LYS A 619 -2.83 -1.83 10.38
C LYS A 619 -2.71 -2.60 9.06
N ARG A 620 -1.55 -2.56 8.37
CA ARG A 620 -1.36 -3.19 7.04
C ARG A 620 -1.55 -4.70 7.03
N ILE A 621 -1.18 -5.37 8.12
CA ILE A 621 -1.27 -6.83 8.21
C ILE A 621 -2.66 -7.32 8.64
N ARG A 622 -3.47 -6.43 9.22
CA ARG A 622 -4.77 -6.79 9.80
C ARG A 622 -5.84 -6.99 8.72
#